data_AF-A0A2W0BEE9-F1
#
_entry.id   AF-A0A2W0BEE9-F1
#
_cell.length_a   1.000
_cell.length_b   1.000
_cell.length_c   1.000
_cell.angle_alpha   90.00
_cell.angle_beta   90.00
_cell.angle_gamma   90.00
#
_symmetry.space_group_name_H-M   'P 1'
#
loop_
_entity.id
_entity.type
_entity.pdbx_description
1 polymer ?
#
loop_
_entity_poly.entity_id
_entity_poly.type
_entity_poly.pdbx_seq_one_letter_code
_entity_poly.pdbx_strand_id
1 'polypeptide(L)'
;GWHRFTFDFAGWLQSMKFAPALTAALLMIGFAVGVLTTWQVAQRPGQKTDLTTTTVVPPVDSAAIATIRGITQDPGSDQVKIQYDKVLSDQAQGSINDPKIQQLLLFAARNNINSGLRLDSVDLLAKSPDDSRVREALIFALHFDHNPGVRLKALDGLRSYVKDDQKVRDAVVGALLQDPNPGVRTQAISLLESVKNDSSVRQAFASLAQGDKDKYIQEESKRMLSNLPDFE
;
A
#
# COMPACT_ATOMS: atom_id res chain seq x y z
N GLY A 1 16.92 46.18 -34.03
CA GLY A 1 17.55 44.99 -34.62
C GLY A 1 18.22 44.20 -33.51
N TRP A 2 17.85 42.93 -33.34
CA TRP A 2 18.46 42.02 -32.36
C TRP A 2 19.22 40.95 -33.14
N HIS A 3 20.54 40.87 -32.94
CA HIS A 3 21.36 39.79 -33.48
C HIS A 3 21.39 38.63 -32.48
N ARG A 4 20.95 37.44 -32.93
CA ARG A 4 21.06 36.18 -32.19
C ARG A 4 22.48 35.63 -32.33
N PHE A 5 23.16 35.42 -31.20
CA PHE A 5 24.36 34.58 -31.14
C PHE A 5 23.90 33.12 -31.03
N THR A 6 24.23 32.30 -32.03
CA THR A 6 24.11 30.84 -31.96
C THR A 6 25.50 30.25 -31.76
N PHE A 7 25.69 29.55 -30.64
CA PHE A 7 26.92 28.81 -30.35
C PHE A 7 26.83 27.45 -31.04
N ASP A 8 27.69 27.18 -32.01
CA ASP A 8 27.71 25.91 -32.74
C ASP A 8 28.59 24.88 -32.00
N PHE A 9 27.94 24.09 -31.15
CA PHE A 9 28.58 23.10 -30.29
C PHE A 9 29.15 21.91 -31.09
N ALA A 10 28.66 21.67 -32.32
CA ALA A 10 29.06 20.52 -33.13
C ALA A 10 30.48 20.67 -33.72
N GLY A 11 30.92 21.90 -34.02
CA GLY A 11 32.27 22.18 -34.51
C GLY A 11 33.36 22.11 -33.44
N TRP A 12 33.02 22.43 -32.18
CA TRP A 12 33.99 22.42 -31.08
C TRP A 12 34.47 21.00 -30.75
N LEU A 13 33.57 20.01 -30.79
CA LEU A 13 33.88 18.62 -30.42
C LEU A 13 34.76 17.88 -31.44
N GLN A 14 34.83 18.33 -32.69
CA GLN A 14 35.64 17.68 -33.73
C GLN A 14 37.12 18.09 -33.74
N SER A 15 37.52 19.03 -32.88
CA SER A 15 38.91 19.55 -32.84
C SER A 15 39.78 18.97 -31.72
N MET A 16 39.23 18.21 -30.77
CA MET A 16 40.03 17.58 -29.71
C MET A 16 40.67 16.28 -30.22
N LYS A 17 41.87 16.40 -30.77
CA LYS A 17 42.79 15.26 -30.90
C LYS A 17 43.26 14.88 -29.50
N PHE A 18 42.59 13.90 -28.89
CA PHE A 18 42.97 13.33 -27.60
C PHE A 18 44.36 12.66 -27.73
N ALA A 19 45.36 13.28 -27.12
CA ALA A 19 46.67 12.67 -26.93
C ALA A 19 46.59 11.67 -25.75
N PRO A 20 46.85 10.36 -25.94
CA PRO A 20 46.67 9.34 -24.91
C PRO A 20 47.61 9.45 -23.70
N ALA A 21 48.62 10.32 -23.76
CA ALA A 21 49.55 10.54 -22.65
C ALA A 21 48.94 11.38 -21.49
N LEU A 22 47.92 12.21 -21.77
CA LEU A 22 47.31 13.09 -20.77
C LEU A 22 46.41 12.30 -19.79
N THR A 23 45.76 11.24 -20.26
CA THR A 23 44.93 10.35 -19.44
C THR A 23 45.75 9.54 -18.44
N ALA A 24 46.97 9.11 -18.82
CA ALA A 24 47.88 8.40 -17.93
C ALA A 24 48.40 9.29 -16.78
N ALA A 25 48.67 10.57 -17.06
CA ALA A 25 49.10 11.53 -16.04
C ALA A 25 48.00 11.81 -15.00
N LEU A 26 46.74 11.93 -15.42
CA LEU A 26 45.60 12.14 -14.51
C LEU A 26 45.33 10.93 -13.61
N LEU A 27 45.48 9.70 -14.13
CA LEU A 27 45.37 8.47 -13.33
C LEU A 27 46.48 8.34 -12.27
N MET A 28 47.71 8.70 -12.62
CA MET A 28 48.84 8.66 -11.69
C MET A 28 48.71 9.69 -10.56
N ILE A 29 48.19 10.89 -10.87
CA ILE A 29 47.92 11.93 -9.87
C ILE A 29 46.77 11.51 -8.94
N GLY A 30 45.71 10.90 -9.48
CA GLY A 30 44.58 10.39 -8.68
C GLY A 30 44.98 9.25 -7.73
N PHE A 31 45.81 8.31 -8.18
CA PHE A 31 46.29 7.18 -7.36
C PHE A 31 47.23 7.63 -6.24
N ALA A 32 48.10 8.62 -6.51
CA ALA A 32 49.01 9.16 -5.48
C ALA A 32 48.29 9.86 -4.32
N VAL A 33 47.17 10.56 -4.59
CA VAL A 33 46.35 11.20 -3.54
C VAL A 33 45.59 10.17 -2.69
N GLY A 34 45.08 9.09 -3.31
CA GLY A 34 44.33 8.04 -2.60
C GLY A 34 45.18 7.20 -1.63
N VAL A 35 46.46 6.97 -1.94
CA VAL A 35 47.35 6.19 -1.06
C VAL A 35 47.82 7.00 0.17
N LEU A 36 47.94 8.33 0.07
CA LEU A 36 48.39 9.15 1.20
C LEU A 36 47.33 9.31 2.30
N THR A 37 46.04 9.40 1.95
CA THR A 37 44.97 9.57 2.94
C THR A 37 44.71 8.30 3.76
N THR A 38 44.95 7.12 3.18
CA THR A 38 44.76 5.83 3.88
C THR A 38 45.92 5.49 4.82
N TRP A 39 47.16 5.89 4.48
CA TRP A 39 48.32 5.74 5.38
C TRP A 39 48.26 6.67 6.59
N GLN A 40 47.62 7.83 6.49
CA GLN A 40 47.45 8.77 7.61
C GLN A 40 46.42 8.30 8.65
N VAL A 41 45.50 7.42 8.26
CA VAL A 41 44.51 6.79 9.16
C VAL A 41 45.10 5.53 9.81
N ALA A 42 45.95 4.79 9.10
CA ALA A 42 46.62 3.59 9.63
C ALA A 42 47.78 3.89 10.60
N GLN A 43 48.39 5.09 10.53
CA GLN A 43 49.51 5.50 11.37
C GLN A 43 49.12 6.30 12.63
N ARG A 44 47.90 6.18 13.15
CA ARG A 44 47.57 6.72 14.48
C ARG A 44 47.72 5.63 15.55
N PRO A 45 48.85 5.54 16.27
CA PRO A 45 48.96 4.66 17.42
C PRO A 45 48.07 5.24 18.53
N GLY A 46 47.37 4.34 19.24
CA GLY A 46 46.38 4.68 20.25
C GLY A 46 46.81 5.78 21.21
N GLN A 47 46.10 6.90 21.16
CA GLN A 47 46.17 7.93 22.17
C GLN A 47 45.27 7.50 23.34
N LYS A 48 45.90 6.91 24.35
CA LYS A 48 45.33 6.81 25.70
C LYS A 48 45.42 8.21 26.35
N THR A 49 44.50 8.49 27.30
CA THR A 49 44.29 9.74 28.10
C THR A 49 43.44 10.81 27.38
N ASP A 50 42.33 11.32 27.91
CA ASP A 50 41.76 11.29 29.26
C ASP A 50 40.23 11.09 29.25
N LEU A 51 39.74 10.37 30.24
CA LEU A 51 38.32 10.20 30.54
C LEU A 51 37.78 11.51 31.12
N THR A 52 37.58 12.52 30.28
CA THR A 52 36.55 13.52 30.55
C THR A 52 35.33 13.05 29.80
N THR A 53 34.38 12.46 30.52
CA THR A 53 33.07 12.11 29.98
C THR A 53 32.33 13.39 29.64
N THR A 54 32.70 14.03 28.52
CA THR A 54 31.75 14.80 27.75
C THR A 54 30.77 13.76 27.27
N THR A 55 29.63 13.68 27.95
CA THR A 55 28.46 12.98 27.47
C THR A 55 28.16 13.56 26.09
N VAL A 56 28.72 12.95 25.05
CA VAL A 56 28.19 13.06 23.69
C VAL A 56 26.87 12.33 23.80
N VAL A 57 25.85 13.06 24.26
CA VAL A 57 24.46 12.70 24.03
C VAL A 57 24.40 12.47 22.52
N PRO A 58 24.07 11.25 22.05
CA PRO A 58 23.93 11.02 20.62
C PRO A 58 22.98 12.09 20.07
N PRO A 59 23.32 12.73 18.94
CA PRO A 59 22.52 13.83 18.42
C PRO A 59 21.11 13.33 18.20
N VAL A 60 20.14 14.06 18.79
CA VAL A 60 18.69 13.90 18.64
C VAL A 60 18.39 13.28 17.28
N ASP A 61 17.88 12.05 17.23
CA ASP A 61 17.68 11.22 16.03
C ASP A 61 17.30 12.04 14.77
N SER A 62 18.29 12.59 14.07
CA SER A 62 18.07 13.51 12.95
C SER A 62 17.37 12.83 11.78
N ALA A 63 17.44 11.49 11.73
CA ALA A 63 16.76 10.66 10.76
C ALA A 63 15.24 10.66 10.88
N ALA A 64 14.67 11.08 12.02
CA ALA A 64 13.23 11.13 12.24
C ALA A 64 12.61 12.51 11.97
N ILE A 65 13.40 13.58 11.77
CA ILE A 65 12.86 14.94 11.63
C ILE A 65 12.23 15.11 10.23
N ALA A 66 10.91 15.27 10.18
CA ALA A 66 10.14 15.42 8.95
C ALA A 66 10.20 16.85 8.41
N THR A 67 9.94 17.82 9.28
CA THR A 67 9.78 19.23 8.91
C THR A 67 10.07 20.12 10.10
N ILE A 68 10.86 21.18 9.92
CA ILE A 68 11.04 22.23 10.92
C ILE A 68 9.93 23.26 10.73
N ARG A 69 9.09 23.46 11.75
CA ARG A 69 7.96 24.40 11.72
C ARG A 69 8.35 25.83 12.07
N GLY A 70 9.40 26.00 12.87
CA GLY A 70 9.82 27.34 13.30
C GLY A 70 11.12 27.34 14.08
N ILE A 71 11.84 28.46 13.96
CA ILE A 71 13.09 28.75 14.68
C ILE A 71 12.96 30.16 15.23
N THR A 72 13.09 30.33 16.55
CA THR A 72 13.08 31.64 17.21
C THR A 72 14.24 31.75 18.18
N GLN A 73 14.98 32.85 18.16
CA GLN A 73 16.06 33.13 19.10
C GLN A 73 15.58 34.15 20.15
N ASP A 74 15.91 33.92 21.41
CA ASP A 74 15.59 34.84 22.49
C ASP A 74 16.48 36.10 22.39
N PRO A 75 15.90 37.31 22.29
CA PRO A 75 16.67 38.54 22.04
C PRO A 75 17.75 38.78 23.11
N GLY A 76 18.99 39.03 22.65
CA GLY A 76 20.13 39.29 23.55
C GLY A 76 20.75 38.04 24.18
N SER A 77 20.39 36.85 23.72
CA SER A 77 20.98 35.58 24.17
C SER A 77 21.31 34.64 23.01
N ASP A 78 22.15 33.64 23.27
CA ASP A 78 22.45 32.56 22.32
C ASP A 78 21.45 31.39 22.39
N GLN A 79 20.28 31.58 23.01
CA GLN A 79 19.26 30.54 23.17
C GLN A 79 18.29 30.52 21.99
N VAL A 80 18.07 29.34 21.39
CA VAL A 80 17.19 29.14 20.25
C VAL A 80 16.15 28.08 20.57
N LYS A 81 14.89 28.37 20.23
CA LYS A 81 13.77 27.44 20.28
C LYS A 81 13.44 26.95 18.87
N ILE A 82 13.42 25.63 18.69
CA ILE A 82 13.16 24.98 17.40
C ILE A 82 11.95 24.05 17.55
N GLN A 83 10.92 24.25 16.73
CA GLN A 83 9.76 23.36 16.67
C GLN A 83 9.82 22.54 15.39
N TYR A 84 9.65 21.22 15.50
CA TYR A 84 9.78 20.31 14.36
C TYR A 84 8.88 19.08 14.52
N ASP A 85 8.48 18.51 13.38
CA ASP A 85 7.72 17.26 13.29
C ASP A 85 8.67 16.08 13.17
N LYS A 86 8.27 14.93 13.73
CA LYS A 86 8.96 13.66 13.53
C LYS A 86 8.11 12.67 12.73
N VAL A 87 8.70 11.97 11.76
CA VAL A 87 8.16 10.73 11.20
C VAL A 87 8.69 9.58 12.03
N LEU A 88 7.80 8.87 12.72
CA LEU A 88 8.13 7.64 13.44
C LEU A 88 7.64 6.46 12.60
N SER A 89 8.58 5.68 12.08
CA SER A 89 8.28 4.38 11.50
C SER A 89 8.18 3.36 12.63
N ASP A 90 7.01 2.73 12.76
CA ASP A 90 6.78 1.67 13.74
C ASP A 90 6.50 0.34 13.01
N GLN A 91 6.75 -0.77 13.69
CA GLN A 91 6.47 -2.12 13.21
C GLN A 91 5.71 -2.90 14.28
N ALA A 92 4.67 -3.62 13.85
CA ALA A 92 3.92 -4.51 14.71
C ALA A 92 4.04 -5.94 14.21
N GLN A 93 4.33 -6.87 15.12
CA GLN A 93 4.35 -8.30 14.86
C GLN A 93 3.50 -8.99 15.93
N GLY A 94 2.65 -9.91 15.50
CA GLY A 94 1.76 -10.63 16.41
C GLY A 94 0.88 -11.63 15.69
N SER A 95 0.01 -12.28 16.46
CA SER A 95 -1.01 -13.18 15.93
C SER A 95 -2.06 -12.39 15.13
N ILE A 96 -2.71 -13.04 14.17
CA ILE A 96 -3.85 -12.46 13.45
C ILE A 96 -5.06 -12.22 14.34
N ASN A 97 -5.09 -12.87 15.51
CA ASN A 97 -6.12 -12.68 16.53
C ASN A 97 -5.71 -11.61 17.57
N ASP A 98 -4.53 -11.00 17.44
CA ASP A 98 -4.11 -9.88 18.29
C ASP A 98 -4.94 -8.63 17.95
N PRO A 99 -5.63 -7.99 18.92
CA PRO A 99 -6.43 -6.80 18.67
C PRO A 99 -5.66 -5.65 18.01
N LYS A 100 -4.37 -5.46 18.33
CA LYS A 100 -3.54 -4.42 17.72
C LYS A 100 -3.27 -4.73 16.24
N ILE A 101 -2.95 -5.99 15.92
CA ILE A 101 -2.71 -6.43 14.55
C ILE A 101 -3.99 -6.35 13.73
N GLN A 102 -5.13 -6.80 14.27
CA GLN A 102 -6.43 -6.68 13.63
C GLN A 102 -6.79 -5.22 13.33
N GLN A 103 -6.56 -4.30 14.27
CA GLN A 103 -6.83 -2.89 14.05
C GLN A 103 -5.99 -2.30 12.91
N LEU A 104 -4.70 -2.67 12.83
CA LEU A 104 -3.82 -2.24 11.75
C LEU A 104 -4.25 -2.82 10.40
N LEU A 105 -4.66 -4.09 10.36
CA LEU A 105 -5.21 -4.72 9.16
C LEU A 105 -6.53 -4.09 8.72
N LEU A 106 -7.45 -3.81 9.66
CA LEU A 106 -8.71 -3.12 9.37
C LEU A 106 -8.47 -1.71 8.81
N PHE A 107 -7.48 -0.99 9.36
CA PHE A 107 -7.07 0.30 8.84
C PHE A 107 -6.52 0.17 7.41
N ALA A 108 -5.61 -0.76 7.19
CA ALA A 108 -5.01 -1.00 5.87
C ALA A 108 -6.06 -1.41 4.82
N ALA A 109 -7.02 -2.27 5.18
CA ALA A 109 -8.11 -2.72 4.31
C ALA A 109 -9.04 -1.58 3.84
N ARG A 110 -9.17 -0.49 4.62
CA ARG A 110 -10.00 0.67 4.27
C ARG A 110 -9.23 1.81 3.63
N ASN A 111 -7.90 1.75 3.65
CA ASN A 111 -7.05 2.84 3.21
C ASN A 111 -6.88 2.83 1.67
N ASN A 112 -6.96 4.01 1.04
CA ASN A 112 -6.89 4.16 -0.41
C ASN A 112 -5.46 4.07 -0.99
N ILE A 113 -4.40 3.96 -0.19
CA ILE A 113 -3.00 4.03 -0.65
C ILE A 113 -2.64 2.97 -1.70
N ASN A 114 -2.96 1.69 -1.48
CA ASN A 114 -2.52 0.60 -2.36
C ASN A 114 -3.50 -0.58 -2.33
N SER A 115 -3.97 -1.04 -3.50
CA SER A 115 -4.90 -2.17 -3.59
C SER A 115 -4.29 -3.52 -3.22
N GLY A 116 -2.98 -3.72 -3.43
CA GLY A 116 -2.26 -4.90 -2.98
C GLY A 116 -2.27 -5.01 -1.45
N LEU A 117 -1.98 -3.91 -0.75
CA LEU A 117 -2.06 -3.89 0.72
C LEU A 117 -3.48 -4.14 1.23
N ARG A 118 -4.50 -3.58 0.55
CA ARG A 118 -5.90 -3.88 0.89
C ARG A 118 -6.23 -5.35 0.66
N LEU A 119 -5.79 -5.93 -0.46
CA LEU A 119 -6.00 -7.34 -0.78
C LEU A 119 -5.36 -8.24 0.28
N ASP A 120 -4.10 -8.00 0.63
CA ASP A 120 -3.38 -8.75 1.66
C ASP A 120 -4.07 -8.62 3.02
N SER A 121 -4.55 -7.41 3.36
CA SER A 121 -5.26 -7.16 4.60
C SER A 121 -6.59 -7.91 4.64
N VAL A 122 -7.37 -7.87 3.56
CA VAL A 122 -8.63 -8.61 3.42
C VAL A 122 -8.39 -10.12 3.46
N ASP A 123 -7.34 -10.64 2.82
CA ASP A 123 -6.98 -12.07 2.88
C ASP A 123 -6.63 -12.51 4.29
N LEU A 124 -5.86 -11.70 5.02
CA LEU A 124 -5.54 -11.97 6.41
C LEU A 124 -6.81 -11.92 7.27
N LEU A 125 -7.58 -10.83 7.23
CA LEU A 125 -8.79 -10.68 8.03
C LEU A 125 -9.81 -11.82 7.78
N ALA A 126 -9.95 -12.28 6.53
CA ALA A 126 -10.81 -13.41 6.18
C ALA A 126 -10.46 -14.74 6.89
N LYS A 127 -9.24 -14.89 7.43
CA LYS A 127 -8.82 -16.07 8.19
C LYS A 127 -9.25 -16.03 9.67
N SER A 128 -9.74 -14.88 10.16
CA SER A 128 -10.26 -14.73 11.52
C SER A 128 -11.57 -13.94 11.52
N PRO A 129 -12.67 -14.54 11.03
CA PRO A 129 -13.85 -13.77 10.68
C PRO A 129 -14.93 -13.71 11.79
N ASP A 130 -14.63 -14.30 12.96
CA ASP A 130 -15.56 -14.33 14.11
C ASP A 130 -15.80 -12.94 14.74
N ASP A 131 -14.95 -11.96 14.41
CA ASP A 131 -15.15 -10.57 14.78
C ASP A 131 -16.12 -9.85 13.82
N SER A 132 -17.18 -9.24 14.36
CA SER A 132 -18.14 -8.46 13.57
C SER A 132 -17.48 -7.29 12.82
N ARG A 133 -16.42 -6.69 13.37
CA ARG A 133 -15.66 -5.59 12.73
C ARG A 133 -14.96 -6.07 11.46
N VAL A 134 -14.52 -7.32 11.45
CA VAL A 134 -13.94 -7.97 10.26
C VAL A 134 -15.02 -8.09 9.19
N ARG A 135 -16.19 -8.64 9.53
CA ARG A 135 -17.31 -8.76 8.58
C ARG A 135 -17.72 -7.41 7.99
N GLU A 136 -17.82 -6.38 8.82
CA GLU A 136 -18.11 -5.02 8.35
C GLU A 136 -17.03 -4.47 7.40
N ALA A 137 -15.75 -4.74 7.65
CA ALA A 137 -14.68 -4.35 6.73
C ALA A 137 -14.72 -5.13 5.41
N LEU A 138 -15.06 -6.42 5.44
CA LEU A 138 -15.24 -7.22 4.22
C LEU A 138 -16.44 -6.73 3.41
N ILE A 139 -17.58 -6.44 4.04
CA ILE A 139 -18.75 -5.84 3.38
C ILE A 139 -18.40 -4.49 2.77
N PHE A 140 -17.65 -3.65 3.50
CA PHE A 140 -17.18 -2.36 2.99
C PHE A 140 -16.30 -2.53 1.75
N ALA A 141 -15.32 -3.45 1.80
CA ALA A 141 -14.46 -3.74 0.68
C ALA A 141 -15.26 -4.25 -0.54
N LEU A 142 -16.24 -5.13 -0.33
CA LEU A 142 -17.12 -5.64 -1.37
C LEU A 142 -17.91 -4.52 -2.07
N HIS A 143 -18.40 -3.53 -1.34
CA HIS A 143 -19.20 -2.45 -1.95
C HIS A 143 -18.36 -1.35 -2.60
N PHE A 144 -17.22 -1.01 -2.00
CA PHE A 144 -16.55 0.27 -2.30
C PHE A 144 -15.13 0.12 -2.86
N ASP A 145 -14.53 -1.07 -2.86
CA ASP A 145 -13.20 -1.20 -3.45
C ASP A 145 -13.24 -1.08 -4.97
N HIS A 146 -12.39 -0.22 -5.52
CA HIS A 146 -12.25 -0.03 -6.96
C HIS A 146 -11.66 -1.28 -7.64
N ASN A 147 -10.83 -2.04 -6.93
CA ASN A 147 -10.15 -3.22 -7.47
C ASN A 147 -11.04 -4.48 -7.33
N PRO A 148 -11.44 -5.15 -8.43
CA PRO A 148 -12.27 -6.34 -8.37
C PRO A 148 -11.61 -7.52 -7.65
N GLY A 149 -10.28 -7.60 -7.61
CA GLY A 149 -9.56 -8.63 -6.86
C GLY A 149 -9.78 -8.51 -5.35
N VAL A 150 -9.86 -7.28 -4.83
CA VAL A 150 -10.18 -7.06 -3.41
C VAL A 150 -11.64 -7.47 -3.13
N ARG A 151 -12.57 -7.10 -4.03
CA ARG A 151 -14.00 -7.47 -3.89
C ARG A 151 -14.23 -8.98 -3.96
N LEU A 152 -13.55 -9.67 -4.89
CA LEU A 152 -13.54 -11.14 -4.95
C LEU A 152 -13.03 -11.75 -3.64
N LYS A 153 -11.94 -11.19 -3.09
CA LYS A 153 -11.38 -11.68 -1.85
C LYS A 153 -12.29 -11.43 -0.64
N ALA A 154 -13.00 -10.32 -0.64
CA ALA A 154 -14.03 -10.03 0.35
C ALA A 154 -15.19 -11.03 0.28
N LEU A 155 -15.68 -11.38 -0.92
CA LEU A 155 -16.67 -12.46 -1.08
C LEU A 155 -16.17 -13.76 -0.47
N ASP A 156 -14.94 -14.18 -0.78
CA ASP A 156 -14.37 -15.41 -0.22
C ASP A 156 -14.34 -15.41 1.31
N GLY A 157 -13.96 -14.28 1.94
CA GLY A 157 -13.96 -14.14 3.39
C GLY A 157 -15.35 -14.10 4.03
N LEU A 158 -16.39 -13.73 3.26
CA LEU A 158 -17.77 -13.66 3.72
C LEU A 158 -18.52 -14.99 3.57
N ARG A 159 -17.97 -15.98 2.84
CA ARG A 159 -18.65 -17.23 2.46
C ARG A 159 -19.34 -17.94 3.63
N SER A 160 -18.68 -18.09 4.78
CA SER A 160 -19.24 -18.82 5.93
C SER A 160 -20.40 -18.10 6.62
N TYR A 161 -20.61 -16.81 6.37
CA TYR A 161 -21.64 -15.99 7.03
C TYR A 161 -22.87 -15.77 6.17
N VAL A 162 -22.84 -16.13 4.89
CA VAL A 162 -23.97 -15.97 3.97
C VAL A 162 -25.21 -16.68 4.50
N LYS A 163 -25.06 -17.81 5.18
CA LYS A 163 -26.22 -18.54 5.73
C LYS A 163 -26.83 -17.86 6.97
N ASP A 164 -26.00 -17.28 7.84
CA ASP A 164 -26.41 -16.92 9.20
C ASP A 164 -26.53 -15.40 9.44
N ASP A 165 -25.89 -14.58 8.60
CA ASP A 165 -25.87 -13.11 8.73
C ASP A 165 -26.62 -12.44 7.56
N GLN A 166 -27.79 -11.86 7.85
CA GLN A 166 -28.61 -11.16 6.84
C GLN A 166 -27.84 -10.00 6.19
N LYS A 167 -27.02 -9.25 6.94
CA LYS A 167 -26.27 -8.12 6.39
C LYS A 167 -25.25 -8.61 5.36
N VAL A 168 -24.65 -9.77 5.61
CA VAL A 168 -23.74 -10.41 4.66
C VAL A 168 -24.51 -10.87 3.42
N ARG A 169 -25.67 -11.53 3.57
CA ARG A 169 -26.51 -11.89 2.41
C ARG A 169 -26.86 -10.68 1.55
N ASP A 170 -27.33 -9.61 2.17
CA ASP A 170 -27.74 -8.41 1.47
C ASP A 170 -26.57 -7.79 0.70
N ALA A 171 -25.36 -7.79 1.28
CA ALA A 171 -24.16 -7.33 0.60
C ALA A 171 -23.79 -8.21 -0.61
N VAL A 172 -23.89 -9.53 -0.49
CA VAL A 172 -23.63 -10.46 -1.61
C VAL A 172 -24.70 -10.32 -2.70
N VAL A 173 -25.97 -10.12 -2.34
CA VAL A 173 -27.05 -9.81 -3.29
C VAL A 173 -26.79 -8.49 -4.00
N GLY A 174 -26.35 -7.46 -3.27
CA GLY A 174 -25.93 -6.17 -3.84
C GLY A 174 -24.82 -6.34 -4.87
N ALA A 175 -23.78 -7.11 -4.55
CA ALA A 175 -22.69 -7.42 -5.47
C ALA A 175 -23.18 -8.17 -6.73
N LEU A 176 -24.06 -9.17 -6.58
CA LEU A 176 -24.66 -9.88 -7.71
C LEU A 176 -25.43 -8.94 -8.65
N LEU A 177 -26.21 -8.02 -8.09
CA LEU A 177 -27.06 -7.12 -8.87
C LEU A 177 -26.29 -5.96 -9.52
N GLN A 178 -25.27 -5.43 -8.86
CA GLN A 178 -24.74 -4.11 -9.17
C GLN A 178 -23.24 -4.09 -9.51
N ASP A 179 -22.47 -5.13 -9.20
CA ASP A 179 -21.03 -5.09 -9.45
C ASP A 179 -20.72 -4.97 -10.95
N PRO A 180 -19.87 -4.03 -11.39
CA PRO A 180 -19.55 -3.87 -12.81
C PRO A 180 -18.72 -5.03 -13.36
N ASN A 181 -18.02 -5.80 -12.50
CA ASN A 181 -17.17 -6.90 -12.90
C ASN A 181 -17.97 -8.22 -12.90
N PRO A 182 -18.11 -8.90 -14.05
CA PRO A 182 -18.89 -10.14 -14.12
C PRO A 182 -18.30 -11.28 -13.29
N GLY A 183 -16.99 -11.31 -13.06
CA GLY A 183 -16.36 -12.29 -12.18
C GLY A 183 -16.79 -12.18 -10.72
N VAL A 184 -16.94 -10.95 -10.20
CA VAL A 184 -17.49 -10.71 -8.85
C VAL A 184 -18.93 -11.19 -8.78
N ARG A 185 -19.75 -10.87 -9.79
CA ARG A 185 -21.14 -11.31 -9.87
C ARG A 185 -21.25 -12.83 -9.91
N THR A 186 -20.45 -13.50 -10.73
CA THR A 186 -20.38 -14.98 -10.80
C THR A 186 -20.02 -15.59 -9.46
N GLN A 187 -19.04 -15.03 -8.74
CA GLN A 187 -18.70 -15.51 -7.40
C GLN A 187 -19.87 -15.31 -6.42
N ALA A 188 -20.57 -14.18 -6.51
CA ALA A 188 -21.76 -13.92 -5.68
C ALA A 188 -22.87 -14.95 -5.93
N ILE A 189 -23.11 -15.38 -7.18
CA ILE A 189 -24.04 -16.49 -7.48
C ILE A 189 -23.67 -17.75 -6.71
N SER A 190 -22.40 -18.17 -6.77
CA SER A 190 -21.93 -19.38 -6.09
C SER A 190 -22.17 -19.32 -4.57
N LEU A 191 -21.96 -18.16 -3.95
CA LEU A 191 -22.17 -17.99 -2.52
C LEU A 191 -23.65 -18.05 -2.14
N LEU A 192 -24.52 -17.50 -2.99
CA LEU A 192 -25.97 -17.45 -2.75
C LEU A 192 -26.69 -18.77 -3.04
N GLU A 193 -26.04 -19.75 -3.69
CA GLU A 193 -26.65 -21.04 -4.02
C GLU A 193 -27.20 -21.76 -2.79
N SER A 194 -26.48 -21.74 -1.67
CA SER A 194 -26.90 -22.39 -0.42
C SER A 194 -28.13 -21.74 0.25
N VAL A 195 -28.41 -20.48 -0.11
CA VAL A 195 -29.50 -19.66 0.44
C VAL A 195 -30.49 -19.23 -0.65
N LYS A 196 -30.52 -19.90 -1.80
CA LYS A 196 -31.39 -19.57 -2.95
C LYS A 196 -32.89 -19.57 -2.66
N ASN A 197 -33.30 -20.17 -1.54
CA ASN A 197 -34.68 -20.16 -1.06
C ASN A 197 -35.05 -18.87 -0.31
N ASP A 198 -34.08 -18.06 0.10
CA ASP A 198 -34.34 -16.75 0.69
C ASP A 198 -35.05 -15.85 -0.33
N SER A 199 -36.09 -15.15 0.13
CA SER A 199 -36.92 -14.29 -0.72
C SER A 199 -36.13 -13.22 -1.45
N SER A 200 -35.13 -12.58 -0.83
CA SER A 200 -34.35 -11.50 -1.45
C SER A 200 -33.43 -12.06 -2.53
N VAL A 201 -32.83 -13.22 -2.27
CA VAL A 201 -31.97 -13.95 -3.20
C VAL A 201 -32.76 -14.43 -4.41
N ARG A 202 -33.94 -15.02 -4.19
CA ARG A 202 -34.84 -15.46 -5.25
C ARG A 202 -35.29 -14.30 -6.13
N GLN A 203 -35.65 -13.17 -5.52
CA GLN A 203 -36.04 -11.96 -6.25
C GLN A 203 -34.87 -11.42 -7.11
N ALA A 204 -33.65 -11.44 -6.57
CA ALA A 204 -32.47 -11.04 -7.33
C ALA A 204 -32.26 -11.94 -8.56
N PHE A 205 -32.31 -13.27 -8.40
CA PHE A 205 -32.22 -14.19 -9.54
C PHE A 205 -33.35 -14.00 -10.55
N ALA A 206 -34.60 -13.77 -10.10
CA ALA A 206 -35.73 -13.50 -10.99
C ALA A 206 -35.50 -12.24 -11.84
N SER A 207 -35.02 -11.16 -11.23
CA SER A 207 -34.68 -9.92 -11.96
C SER A 207 -33.60 -10.15 -13.00
N LEU A 208 -32.56 -10.91 -12.68
CA LEU A 208 -31.43 -11.17 -13.59
C LEU A 208 -31.82 -12.13 -14.72
N ALA A 209 -32.62 -13.15 -14.43
CA ALA A 209 -33.12 -14.11 -15.40
C ALA A 209 -33.95 -13.44 -16.51
N GLN A 210 -34.73 -12.40 -16.15
CA GLN A 210 -35.57 -11.67 -17.09
C GLN A 210 -34.78 -10.91 -18.16
N GLY A 211 -33.61 -10.36 -17.82
CA GLY A 211 -32.95 -9.46 -18.77
C GLY A 211 -31.55 -8.96 -18.41
N ASP A 212 -30.75 -9.70 -17.65
CA ASP A 212 -29.36 -9.27 -17.45
C ASP A 212 -28.60 -9.14 -18.77
N LYS A 213 -27.75 -8.12 -18.85
CA LYS A 213 -26.91 -7.84 -20.03
C LYS A 213 -25.84 -8.91 -20.25
N ASP A 214 -25.35 -9.53 -19.17
CA ASP A 214 -24.38 -10.61 -19.22
C ASP A 214 -25.14 -11.92 -19.40
N LYS A 215 -24.91 -12.59 -20.54
CA LYS A 215 -25.62 -13.82 -20.91
C LYS A 215 -25.35 -14.96 -19.95
N TYR A 216 -24.13 -15.07 -19.43
CA TYR A 216 -23.79 -16.09 -18.46
C TYR A 216 -24.57 -15.86 -17.16
N ILE A 217 -24.58 -14.63 -16.65
CA ILE A 217 -25.35 -14.29 -15.43
C ILE A 217 -26.84 -14.52 -15.63
N GLN A 218 -27.39 -14.16 -16.80
CA GLN A 218 -28.80 -14.38 -17.14
C GLN A 218 -29.16 -15.87 -17.14
N GLU A 219 -28.38 -16.70 -17.82
CA GLU A 219 -28.61 -18.16 -17.92
C GLU A 219 -28.43 -18.85 -16.57
N GLU A 220 -27.39 -18.48 -15.84
CA GLU A 220 -27.12 -19.03 -14.52
C GLU A 220 -28.25 -18.67 -13.52
N SER A 221 -28.77 -17.45 -13.59
CA SER A 221 -29.91 -17.04 -12.76
C SER A 221 -31.18 -17.84 -13.10
N LYS A 222 -31.43 -18.15 -14.38
CA LYS A 222 -32.53 -19.05 -14.79
C LYS A 222 -32.35 -20.45 -14.20
N ARG A 223 -31.13 -20.98 -14.23
CA ARG A 223 -30.79 -22.29 -13.67
C ARG A 223 -30.97 -22.34 -12.15
N MET A 224 -30.62 -21.25 -11.45
CA MET A 224 -30.84 -21.16 -10.00
C MET A 224 -32.32 -21.21 -9.64
N LEU A 225 -33.19 -20.63 -10.48
CA LEU A 225 -34.65 -20.64 -10.31
C LEU A 225 -35.32 -21.95 -10.71
N SER A 226 -34.86 -22.61 -11.78
CA SER A 226 -35.47 -23.88 -12.26
C SER A 226 -35.36 -25.02 -11.25
N ASN A 227 -34.46 -24.89 -10.28
CA ASN A 227 -34.22 -25.87 -9.22
C ASN A 227 -34.96 -25.52 -7.92
N LEU A 228 -35.97 -24.64 -7.97
CA LEU A 228 -36.79 -24.25 -6.83
C LEU A 228 -38.19 -24.85 -7.00
N PRO A 229 -38.81 -25.39 -5.93
CA PRO A 229 -40.21 -25.76 -5.99
C PRO A 229 -41.06 -24.51 -6.25
N ASP A 230 -42.01 -24.61 -7.16
CA ASP A 230 -43.10 -23.63 -7.26
C ASP A 230 -43.85 -23.64 -5.91
N PHE A 231 -43.97 -22.47 -5.28
CA PHE A 231 -44.87 -22.31 -4.14
C PHE A 231 -45.91 -21.26 -4.49
N GLU A 232 -47.17 -21.68 -4.34
CA GLU A 232 -48.40 -20.88 -4.46
C GLU A 232 -48.44 -19.67 -3.53
#